data_AF-A0AAW2PXS0-F1
#
_entry.id   AF-A0AAW2PXS0-F1
#
_cell.length_a   1.000
_cell.length_b   1.000
_cell.length_c   1.000
_cell.angle_alpha   90.00
_cell.angle_beta   90.00
_cell.angle_gamma   90.00
#
_symmetry.space_group_name_H-M   'P 1'
#
loop_
_entity.id
_entity.type
_entity.pdbx_description
1 polymer ?
#
loop_
_entity_poly.entity_id
_entity_poly.type
_entity_poly.pdbx_seq_one_letter_code
_entity_poly.pdbx_strand_id
1 'polypeptide(L)'
;MENYKYGDDDEAGALALAACVSHIFPMALDAAIQLNLFEIIARAGCGAQLSPSDIVSQLPTSHDGAAAVLDSLLRLLATHSLLTCSVSRLENGGIERRYGLAPAGKFFVGDENGVSFSQFRALASWGEMKFRYGS
;
A
#
# COMPACT_ATOMS: atom_id res chain seq x y z
N MET A 1 42.71 -9.29 -21.87
CA MET A 1 41.52 -8.43 -22.06
C MET A 1 40.34 -9.24 -21.57
N GLU A 2 40.09 -9.20 -20.26
CA GLU A 2 39.00 -9.94 -19.64
C GLU A 2 37.73 -9.09 -19.77
N ASN A 3 36.76 -9.62 -20.51
CA ASN A 3 35.49 -8.97 -20.78
C ASN A 3 34.58 -9.29 -19.59
N TYR A 4 34.62 -8.43 -18.56
CA TYR A 4 33.83 -8.62 -17.35
C TYR A 4 32.34 -8.56 -17.69
N LYS A 5 31.65 -9.66 -17.41
CA LYS A 5 30.21 -9.87 -17.56
C LYS A 5 29.42 -9.11 -16.48
N TYR A 6 29.69 -7.81 -16.33
CA TYR A 6 29.23 -7.01 -15.19
C TYR A 6 27.70 -6.79 -15.16
N GLY A 7 27.02 -6.84 -16.32
CA GLY A 7 25.58 -6.54 -16.39
C GLY A 7 24.62 -7.70 -16.16
N ASP A 8 25.06 -8.95 -16.34
CA ASP A 8 24.18 -10.15 -16.30
C ASP A 8 23.97 -10.60 -14.83
N ASP A 9 25.01 -10.49 -14.01
CA ASP A 9 24.96 -10.84 -12.57
C ASP A 9 24.19 -9.80 -11.75
N ASP A 10 24.23 -8.52 -12.13
CA ASP A 10 23.48 -7.43 -11.49
C ASP A 10 21.96 -7.59 -11.72
N GLU A 11 21.55 -7.97 -12.93
CA GLU A 11 20.14 -8.21 -13.26
C GLU A 11 19.62 -9.48 -12.57
N ALA A 12 20.42 -10.54 -12.52
CA ALA A 12 20.11 -11.74 -11.74
C ALA A 12 19.96 -11.43 -10.24
N GLY A 13 20.81 -10.57 -9.69
CA GLY A 13 20.73 -10.09 -8.31
C GLY A 13 19.47 -9.26 -8.05
N ALA A 14 19.11 -8.34 -8.93
CA ALA A 14 17.89 -7.55 -8.84
C ALA A 14 16.63 -8.43 -8.92
N LEU A 15 16.62 -9.44 -9.80
CA LEU A 15 15.54 -10.41 -9.91
C LEU A 15 15.40 -11.26 -8.63
N ALA A 16 16.52 -11.74 -8.08
CA ALA A 16 16.52 -12.50 -6.83
C ALA A 16 15.96 -11.65 -5.67
N LEU A 17 16.37 -10.38 -5.57
CA LEU A 17 15.83 -9.45 -4.57
C LEU A 17 14.33 -9.22 -4.78
N ALA A 18 13.89 -8.96 -6.02
CA ALA A 18 12.49 -8.77 -6.36
C ALA A 18 11.65 -10.01 -6.00
N ALA A 19 12.17 -11.22 -6.22
CA ALA A 19 11.52 -12.47 -5.81
C ALA A 19 11.37 -12.55 -4.29
N CYS A 20 12.41 -12.21 -3.51
CA CYS A 20 12.35 -12.18 -2.05
C CYS A 20 11.29 -11.20 -1.51
N VAL A 21 11.13 -10.03 -2.14
CA VAL A 21 10.20 -8.98 -1.69
C VAL A 21 8.83 -9.01 -2.38
N SER A 22 8.62 -9.94 -3.33
CA SER A 22 7.41 -10.01 -4.16
C SER A 22 6.10 -10.09 -3.38
N HIS A 23 6.14 -10.72 -2.21
CA HIS A 23 5.00 -10.91 -1.32
C HIS A 23 4.62 -9.65 -0.51
N ILE A 24 5.49 -8.63 -0.44
CA ILE A 24 5.25 -7.42 0.35
C ILE A 24 4.05 -6.65 -0.17
N PHE A 25 3.90 -6.50 -1.50
CA PHE A 25 2.77 -5.77 -2.08
C PHE A 25 1.41 -6.45 -1.82
N PRO A 26 1.23 -7.77 -2.05
CA PRO A 26 0.01 -8.47 -1.66
C PRO A 26 -0.36 -8.29 -0.19
N MET A 27 0.61 -8.42 0.73
CA MET A 27 0.36 -8.22 2.17
C MET A 27 -0.04 -6.78 2.50
N ALA A 28 0.63 -5.81 1.89
CA ALA A 28 0.32 -4.40 2.04
C ALA A 28 -1.09 -4.07 1.53
N LEU A 29 -1.45 -4.58 0.35
CA LEU A 29 -2.79 -4.38 -0.21
C LEU A 29 -3.86 -4.99 0.70
N ASP A 30 -3.63 -6.20 1.23
CA ASP A 30 -4.56 -6.82 2.18
C ASP A 30 -4.69 -5.98 3.46
N ALA A 31 -3.59 -5.51 4.04
CA ALA A 31 -3.64 -4.60 5.20
C ALA A 31 -4.40 -3.31 4.90
N ALA A 32 -4.21 -2.73 3.71
CA ALA A 32 -4.91 -1.52 3.28
C ALA A 32 -6.42 -1.73 3.15
N ILE A 33 -6.84 -2.91 2.66
CA ILE A 33 -8.24 -3.34 2.61
C ILE A 33 -8.78 -3.53 4.04
N GLN A 34 -8.07 -4.23 4.92
CA GLN A 34 -8.50 -4.48 6.30
C GLN A 34 -8.67 -3.19 7.10
N LEU A 35 -7.82 -2.20 6.87
CA LEU A 35 -7.89 -0.87 7.50
C LEU A 35 -8.88 0.07 6.79
N ASN A 36 -9.59 -0.38 5.76
CA ASN A 36 -10.51 0.42 4.95
C ASN A 36 -9.88 1.73 4.43
N LEU A 37 -8.59 1.71 4.07
CA LEU A 37 -7.86 2.93 3.70
C LEU A 37 -8.45 3.59 2.44
N PHE A 38 -8.87 2.80 1.46
CA PHE A 38 -9.47 3.31 0.23
C PHE A 38 -10.78 4.06 0.52
N GLU A 39 -11.62 3.53 1.41
CA GLU A 39 -12.87 4.16 1.85
C GLU A 39 -12.62 5.45 2.64
N ILE A 40 -11.64 5.43 3.54
CA ILE A 40 -11.26 6.62 4.33
C ILE A 40 -10.85 7.77 3.40
N ILE A 41 -10.00 7.48 2.41
CA ILE A 41 -9.53 8.48 1.45
C ILE A 41 -10.68 8.91 0.52
N ALA A 42 -11.52 7.99 0.06
CA ALA A 42 -12.67 8.30 -0.79
C ALA A 42 -13.67 9.23 -0.09
N ARG A 43 -13.92 9.02 1.21
CA ARG A 43 -14.83 9.83 2.02
C ARG A 43 -14.36 11.28 2.17
N ALA A 44 -13.07 11.56 2.07
CA ALA A 44 -12.55 12.92 2.08
C ALA A 44 -12.91 13.72 0.80
N GLY A 45 -13.36 13.04 -0.25
CA GLY A 45 -13.88 13.65 -1.47
C GLY A 45 -12.99 13.46 -2.69
N CYS A 46 -13.55 13.75 -3.87
CA CYS A 46 -12.82 13.63 -5.14
C CYS A 46 -11.65 14.62 -5.18
N GLY A 47 -10.44 14.10 -5.41
CA GLY A 47 -9.21 14.90 -5.45
C GLY A 47 -8.65 15.30 -4.07
N ALA A 48 -9.29 14.87 -2.98
CA ALA A 48 -8.77 15.11 -1.64
C ALA A 48 -7.43 14.39 -1.42
N GLN A 49 -6.59 15.00 -0.60
CA GLN A 49 -5.26 14.51 -0.23
C GLN A 49 -5.16 14.54 1.29
N LEU A 50 -4.97 13.38 1.91
CA LEU A 50 -4.88 13.22 3.36
C LEU A 50 -3.45 12.94 3.80
N SER A 51 -3.02 13.52 4.92
CA SER A 51 -1.76 13.10 5.55
C SER A 51 -1.93 11.73 6.25
N PRO A 52 -0.84 10.98 6.51
CA PRO A 52 -0.90 9.76 7.31
C PRO A 52 -1.56 9.99 8.68
N SER A 53 -1.30 11.14 9.31
CA SER A 53 -1.90 11.50 10.60
C SER A 53 -3.41 11.68 10.51
N ASP A 54 -3.91 12.31 9.43
CA ASP A 54 -5.35 12.48 9.20
C ASP A 54 -6.05 11.12 9.06
N ILE A 55 -5.40 10.17 8.39
CA ILE A 55 -5.94 8.81 8.21
C ILE A 55 -5.90 8.04 9.54
N VAL A 56 -4.80 8.11 10.29
CA VAL A 56 -4.67 7.46 11.61
C VAL A 56 -5.73 7.95 12.59
N SER A 57 -6.08 9.24 12.56
CA SER A 57 -7.12 9.79 13.45
C SER A 57 -8.51 9.17 13.25
N GLN A 58 -8.74 8.51 12.11
CA GLN A 58 -9.98 7.81 11.76
C GLN A 58 -9.92 6.30 12.04
N LEU A 59 -8.76 5.79 12.44
CA LEU A 59 -8.55 4.39 12.80
C LEU A 59 -8.68 4.21 14.31
N PRO A 60 -9.16 3.05 14.78
CA PRO A 60 -9.26 2.75 16.21
C PRO A 60 -7.87 2.37 16.79
N THR A 61 -6.90 3.29 16.74
CA THR A 61 -5.54 3.07 17.22
C THR A 61 -5.01 4.27 18.01
N SER A 62 -4.25 3.98 19.07
CA SER A 62 -3.60 4.97 19.93
C SER A 62 -2.07 4.80 19.96
N HIS A 63 -1.50 4.16 18.94
CA HIS A 63 -0.06 3.87 18.89
C HIS A 63 0.73 5.06 18.36
N ASP A 64 1.68 5.56 19.15
CA ASP A 64 2.49 6.77 18.85
C ASP A 64 3.34 6.67 17.56
N GLY A 65 3.52 5.47 16.99
CA GLY A 65 4.19 5.25 15.71
C GLY A 65 3.27 4.92 14.52
N ALA A 66 1.95 4.91 14.72
CA ALA A 66 0.99 4.44 13.71
C ALA A 66 1.09 5.22 12.39
N ALA A 67 1.28 6.54 12.46
CA ALA A 67 1.37 7.39 11.27
C ALA A 67 2.59 7.06 10.41
N ALA A 68 3.74 6.73 11.01
CA ALA A 68 4.95 6.38 10.27
C ALA A 68 4.87 5.01 9.59
N VAL A 69 4.27 4.03 10.27
CA VAL A 69 3.99 2.71 9.70
C VAL A 69 2.98 2.84 8.55
N LEU A 70 1.92 3.61 8.76
CA LEU A 70 0.91 3.87 7.75
C LEU A 70 1.49 4.63 6.55
N ASP A 71 2.36 5.62 6.75
CA ASP A 71 3.03 6.31 5.64
C ASP A 71 3.80 5.31 4.76
N SER A 72 4.51 4.35 5.35
CA SER A 72 5.24 3.33 4.60
C SER A 72 4.31 2.44 3.77
N LEU A 73 3.16 2.08 4.32
CA LEU A 73 2.11 1.35 3.61
C LEU A 73 1.54 2.17 2.44
N LEU A 74 1.16 3.42 2.68
CA LEU A 74 0.60 4.33 1.67
C LEU A 74 1.60 4.61 0.54
N ARG A 75 2.90 4.75 0.86
CA ARG A 75 3.97 4.88 -0.14
C ARG A 75 4.01 3.68 -1.07
N LEU A 76 3.95 2.47 -0.53
CA LEU A 76 3.97 1.26 -1.34
C LEU A 76 2.73 1.16 -2.25
N LEU A 77 1.54 1.54 -1.78
CA LEU A 77 0.36 1.59 -2.64
C LEU A 77 0.48 2.66 -3.74
N ALA A 78 1.13 3.79 -3.43
CA ALA A 78 1.38 4.85 -4.40
C ALA A 78 2.39 4.42 -5.47
N THR A 79 3.44 3.67 -5.13
CA THR A 79 4.39 3.12 -6.14
C THR A 79 3.71 2.14 -7.09
N HIS A 80 2.63 1.48 -6.65
CA HIS A 80 1.78 0.62 -7.47
C HIS A 80 0.59 1.37 -8.10
N SER A 81 0.59 2.70 -8.10
CA SER A 81 -0.46 3.55 -8.72
C SER A 81 -1.88 3.34 -8.21
N LEU A 82 -2.05 2.74 -7.03
CA LEU A 82 -3.34 2.64 -6.35
C LEU A 82 -3.70 3.94 -5.63
N LEU A 83 -2.67 4.68 -5.20
CA LEU A 83 -2.79 6.00 -4.60
C LEU A 83 -1.96 7.01 -5.40
N THR A 84 -2.33 8.27 -5.26
CA THR A 84 -1.50 9.42 -5.63
C THR A 84 -0.74 9.88 -4.40
N CYS A 85 0.48 10.41 -4.57
CA CYS A 85 1.27 10.98 -3.48
C CYS A 85 1.73 12.37 -3.87
N SER A 86 1.45 13.35 -3.02
CA SER A 86 1.98 14.71 -3.11
C SER A 86 2.96 14.95 -1.97
N VAL A 87 4.05 15.66 -2.27
CA VAL A 87 5.12 15.95 -1.32
C VAL A 87 5.32 17.45 -1.25
N SER A 88 5.17 18.02 -0.06
CA SER A 88 5.36 19.44 0.22
C SER A 88 6.41 19.65 1.29
N ARG A 89 7.23 20.70 1.13
CA ARG A 89 8.15 21.15 2.19
C ARG A 89 7.41 22.07 3.14
N LEU A 90 7.50 21.80 4.43
CA LEU A 90 6.97 22.64 5.50
C LEU A 90 7.94 23.78 5.81
N GLU A 91 7.43 24.87 6.38
CA GLU A 91 8.23 26.04 6.76
C GLU A 91 9.34 25.71 7.77
N ASN A 92 9.13 24.70 8.61
CA ASN A 92 10.12 24.18 9.55
C ASN A 92 11.22 23.32 8.91
N GLY A 93 11.26 23.21 7.58
CA GLY A 93 12.20 22.36 6.84
C GLY A 93 11.80 20.89 6.78
N GLY A 94 10.68 20.50 7.41
CA GLY A 94 10.12 19.16 7.33
C GLY A 94 9.54 18.84 5.95
N ILE A 95 9.30 17.56 5.72
CA ILE A 95 8.60 17.07 4.52
C ILE A 95 7.26 16.50 4.97
N GLU A 96 6.20 16.97 4.32
CA GLU A 96 4.86 16.43 4.50
C GLU A 96 4.46 15.68 3.23
N ARG A 97 3.90 14.49 3.42
CA ARG A 97 3.33 13.68 2.35
C ARG A 97 1.83 13.64 2.53
N ARG A 98 1.10 13.79 1.44
CA ARG A 98 -0.33 13.53 1.40
C ARG A 98 -0.67 12.53 0.31
N TYR A 99 -1.75 11.78 0.55
CA TYR A 99 -2.19 10.70 -0.30
C TYR A 99 -3.63 10.90 -0.71
N GLY A 100 -3.90 10.68 -2.00
CA GLY A 100 -5.25 10.71 -2.55
C GLY A 100 -5.52 9.46 -3.38
N LEU A 101 -6.78 9.25 -3.74
CA LEU A 101 -7.20 8.06 -4.47
C LEU A 101 -6.82 8.16 -5.96
N ALA A 102 -6.06 7.19 -6.47
CA ALA A 102 -5.80 7.08 -7.91
C ALA A 102 -6.97 6.38 -8.63
N PRO A 103 -7.09 6.48 -9.97
CA PRO A 103 -8.14 5.79 -10.72
C PRO A 103 -8.20 4.27 -10.45
N ALA A 104 -7.05 3.60 -10.34
CA ALA A 104 -6.99 2.18 -10.01
C ALA A 104 -7.44 1.88 -8.57
N GLY A 105 -7.12 2.76 -7.61
CA GLY A 105 -7.56 2.64 -6.22
C GLY A 105 -9.08 2.71 -6.04
N LYS A 106 -9.81 3.36 -6.96
CA LYS A 106 -11.27 3.47 -6.92
C LYS A 106 -11.98 2.12 -6.96
N PHE A 107 -11.39 1.10 -7.60
CA PHE A 107 -11.98 -0.23 -7.65
C PHE A 107 -11.95 -0.98 -6.31
N PHE A 108 -11.22 -0.45 -5.31
CA PHE A 108 -11.20 -0.97 -3.95
C PHE A 108 -12.17 -0.25 -3.01
N VAL A 109 -12.90 0.75 -3.52
CA VAL A 109 -14.01 1.42 -2.83
C VAL A 109 -15.30 0.71 -3.25
N GLY A 110 -16.19 0.44 -2.30
CA GLY A 110 -17.50 -0.15 -2.57
C GLY A 110 -18.31 0.72 -3.54
N ASP A 111 -18.84 0.11 -4.59
CA ASP A 111 -19.83 0.77 -5.44
C ASP A 111 -21.20 0.86 -4.74
N GLU A 112 -22.22 1.38 -5.42
CA GLU A 112 -23.58 1.52 -4.89
C GLU A 112 -24.21 0.20 -4.43
N ASN A 113 -23.68 -0.94 -4.91
CA ASN A 113 -24.11 -2.29 -4.54
C ASN A 113 -23.16 -2.95 -3.53
N GLY A 114 -22.14 -2.23 -3.04
CA GLY A 114 -21.11 -2.75 -2.13
C GLY A 114 -20.10 -3.68 -2.81
N VAL A 115 -20.04 -3.70 -4.15
CA VAL A 115 -19.09 -4.50 -4.91
C VAL A 115 -17.77 -3.75 -5.04
N SER A 116 -16.67 -4.42 -4.70
CA SER A 116 -15.31 -3.89 -4.91
C SER A 116 -14.30 -5.03 -5.03
N PHE A 117 -13.10 -4.71 -5.54
CA PHE A 117 -12.01 -5.66 -5.66
C PHE A 117 -11.43 -6.11 -4.32
N SER A 118 -11.86 -5.48 -3.21
CA SER A 118 -11.58 -5.99 -1.86
C SER A 118 -12.10 -7.42 -1.65
N GLN A 119 -13.13 -7.84 -2.39
CA GLN A 119 -13.68 -9.20 -2.35
C GLN A 119 -12.67 -10.26 -2.83
N PHE A 120 -11.65 -9.86 -3.60
CA PHE A 120 -10.55 -10.74 -4.01
C PHE A 120 -9.69 -11.21 -2.82
N ARG A 121 -9.84 -10.59 -1.63
CA ARG A 121 -9.21 -11.05 -0.38
C ARG A 121 -9.47 -12.53 -0.09
N ALA A 122 -10.63 -13.07 -0.48
CA ALA A 122 -10.95 -14.49 -0.29
C ALA A 122 -9.99 -15.44 -1.05
N LEU A 123 -9.38 -14.97 -2.14
CA LEU A 123 -8.40 -15.75 -2.90
C LEU A 123 -7.01 -15.69 -2.28
N ALA A 124 -6.65 -14.58 -1.63
CA ALA A 124 -5.40 -14.45 -0.89
C ALA A 124 -5.40 -15.30 0.40
N SER A 125 -6.55 -15.43 1.08
CA SER A 125 -6.68 -16.23 2.31
C SER A 125 -6.74 -17.75 2.09
N TRP A 126 -6.83 -18.22 0.84
CA TRP A 126 -6.78 -19.66 0.50
C TRP A 126 -5.47 -20.33 0.98
N GLY A 127 -4.36 -19.58 1.06
CA GLY A 127 -3.10 -20.06 1.63
C GLY A 127 -3.12 -20.24 3.15
N GLU A 128 -3.86 -19.40 3.88
CA GLU A 128 -3.93 -19.43 5.35
C GLU A 128 -4.84 -20.56 5.87
N MET A 129 -5.86 -20.95 5.10
CA MET A 129 -6.77 -22.05 5.49
C MET A 129 -6.09 -23.44 5.46
N LYS A 130 -5.07 -23.65 4.62
CA LYS A 130 -4.34 -24.94 4.60
C LYS A 130 -3.39 -25.13 5.77
N PHE A 131 -2.90 -24.07 6.40
CA PHE A 131 -1.97 -24.17 7.54
C PHE A 131 -2.69 -24.45 8.88
N ARG A 132 -3.99 -24.18 8.98
CA ARG A 132 -4.78 -24.39 10.21
C ARG A 132 -5.53 -25.72 10.27
N TYR A 133 -5.59 -26.48 9.18
CA TYR A 133 -6.28 -27.77 9.09
C TYR A 133 -5.38 -28.91 8.60
N GLY A 134 -4.08 -28.79 8.80
CA GLY A 134 -3.08 -29.82 8.53
C GLY A 134 -2.28 -30.17 9.78
N SER A 135 -2.95 -30.73 10.79
CA SER A 135 -2.37 -31.45 11.92
C SER A 135 -3.24 -32.65 12.28
#